data_AF-A0A661QLP1-F1
#
_entry.id   AF-A0A661QLP1-F1
#
_cell.length_a   1.000
_cell.length_b   1.000
_cell.length_c   1.000
_cell.angle_alpha   90.00
_cell.angle_beta   90.00
_cell.angle_gamma   90.00
#
_symmetry.space_group_name_H-M   'P 1'
#
loop_
_entity.id
_entity.type
_entity.pdbx_description
1 polymer ?
#
loop_
_entity_poly.entity_id
_entity_poly.type
_entity_poly.pdbx_seq_one_letter_code
_entity_poly.pdbx_strand_id
1 'polypeptide(L)'
;MKITCWKIIFCFFCSAVIFISSTASAGKIVSKSSIDNQVAVEVTVYNTSLGLIKDTRKVTLPVGEGELRFMDVASHIMPVTVHAKSLNSPGDFTVLEQNYEYDLMNADKLLDKYVGKKIKIIDWNRFQDRKEVEEAILLSNNKGQIYKIDNEIYLGYPGYKVLPEIPENLIEKSTPMWLYDNKSKKAHKLEVSYLTENITWKAD
;
A
#
# COMPACT_ATOMS: atom_id res chain seq x y z
N MET A 1 -12.59 81.67 25.58
CA MET A 1 -13.25 82.34 24.43
C MET A 1 -12.25 82.36 23.29
N LYS A 2 -12.61 81.80 22.11
CA LYS A 2 -11.82 81.68 20.86
C LYS A 2 -10.67 80.64 20.92
N ILE A 3 -10.38 79.77 19.95
CA ILE A 3 -10.89 79.42 18.61
C ILE A 3 -10.52 77.94 18.38
N THR A 4 -11.40 77.20 17.71
CA THR A 4 -11.26 75.81 17.26
C THR A 4 -10.10 75.62 16.26
N CYS A 5 -9.25 74.60 16.50
CA CYS A 5 -8.15 74.21 15.62
C CYS A 5 -8.49 72.89 14.93
N TRP A 6 -8.58 72.95 13.59
CA TRP A 6 -8.90 71.87 12.67
C TRP A 6 -7.64 71.07 12.33
N LYS A 7 -7.64 69.76 12.59
CA LYS A 7 -6.66 68.81 12.03
C LYS A 7 -7.34 67.55 11.52
N ILE A 8 -7.70 67.63 10.24
CA ILE A 8 -7.49 66.65 9.16
C ILE A 8 -7.26 65.21 9.62
N ILE A 9 -8.28 64.38 9.42
CA ILE A 9 -8.24 62.91 9.48
C ILE A 9 -7.67 62.40 8.16
N PHE A 10 -6.49 61.77 8.19
CA PHE A 10 -5.94 61.03 7.07
C PHE A 10 -6.20 59.54 7.31
N CYS A 11 -7.24 58.99 6.68
CA CYS A 11 -7.50 57.54 6.64
C CYS A 11 -6.47 56.86 5.73
N PHE A 12 -5.46 56.22 6.34
CA PHE A 12 -4.56 55.32 5.62
C PHE A 12 -5.17 53.91 5.64
N PHE A 13 -5.92 53.58 4.60
CA PHE A 13 -6.51 52.24 4.42
C PHE A 13 -5.42 51.30 3.90
N CYS A 14 -4.71 50.63 4.82
CA CYS A 14 -3.68 49.65 4.49
C CYS A 14 -4.37 48.34 4.06
N SER A 15 -4.53 48.13 2.76
CA SER A 15 -5.09 46.90 2.20
C SER A 15 -4.04 45.78 2.30
N ALA A 16 -4.18 44.90 3.29
CA ALA A 16 -3.34 43.73 3.44
C ALA A 16 -3.78 42.65 2.43
N VAL A 17 -3.01 42.50 1.35
CA VAL A 17 -3.17 41.39 0.40
C VAL A 17 -2.59 40.13 1.04
N ILE A 18 -3.46 39.25 1.54
CA ILE A 18 -3.08 37.95 2.07
C ILE A 18 -2.81 37.03 0.86
N PHE A 19 -1.53 36.80 0.56
CA PHE A 19 -1.12 35.75 -0.37
C PHE A 19 -1.34 34.39 0.30
N ILE A 20 -2.39 33.68 -0.11
CA ILE A 20 -2.60 32.27 0.25
C ILE A 20 -1.69 31.45 -0.65
N SER A 21 -0.50 31.11 -0.15
CA SER A 21 0.37 30.14 -0.81
C SER A 21 -0.23 28.74 -0.61
N SER A 22 -0.91 28.22 -1.62
CA SER A 22 -1.29 26.81 -1.68
C SER A 22 -0.03 25.97 -1.89
N THR A 23 0.46 25.36 -0.82
CA THR A 23 1.44 24.28 -0.93
C THR A 23 0.73 23.06 -1.51
N ALA A 24 0.78 22.92 -2.84
CA ALA A 24 0.42 21.68 -3.50
C ALA A 24 1.41 20.59 -3.03
N SER A 25 0.94 19.71 -2.15
CA SER A 25 1.67 18.48 -1.84
C SER A 25 1.73 17.64 -3.12
N ALA A 26 2.90 17.58 -3.74
CA ALA A 26 3.13 16.68 -4.86
C ALA A 26 2.98 15.25 -4.32
N GLY A 27 1.94 14.54 -4.74
CA GLY A 27 1.78 13.12 -4.41
C GLY A 27 3.02 12.36 -4.88
N LYS A 28 3.63 11.57 -3.99
CA LYS A 28 4.75 10.67 -4.36
C LYS A 28 4.34 9.82 -5.56
N ILE A 29 5.14 9.80 -6.62
CA ILE A 29 4.86 8.97 -7.79
C ILE A 29 5.10 7.51 -7.41
N VAL A 30 4.05 6.69 -7.51
CA VAL A 30 4.11 5.25 -7.20
C VAL A 30 4.24 4.44 -8.49
N SER A 31 5.40 3.84 -8.68
CA SER A 31 5.68 2.87 -9.76
C SER A 31 5.46 1.45 -9.25
N LYS A 32 4.97 0.56 -10.11
CA LYS A 32 4.78 -0.87 -9.80
C LYS A 32 5.63 -1.70 -10.75
N SER A 33 6.16 -2.80 -10.23
CA SER A 33 6.85 -3.83 -11.01
C SER A 33 6.22 -5.18 -10.70
N SER A 34 5.75 -5.88 -11.73
CA SER A 34 5.13 -7.22 -11.64
C SER A 34 6.00 -8.27 -12.35
N ILE A 35 5.49 -9.49 -12.44
CA ILE A 35 6.07 -10.55 -13.26
C ILE A 35 6.26 -10.16 -14.73
N ASP A 36 5.44 -9.24 -15.27
CA ASP A 36 5.53 -8.78 -16.66
C ASP A 36 6.83 -8.03 -16.95
N ASN A 37 7.47 -7.50 -15.90
CA ASN A 37 8.75 -6.81 -16.01
C ASN A 37 9.94 -7.76 -15.86
N GLN A 38 9.73 -9.02 -15.48
CA GLN A 38 10.80 -9.99 -15.23
C GLN A 38 11.50 -10.39 -16.53
N VAL A 39 12.83 -10.34 -16.50
CA VAL A 39 13.68 -10.73 -17.63
C VAL A 39 14.57 -11.93 -17.32
N ALA A 40 14.87 -12.18 -16.04
CA ALA A 40 15.61 -13.37 -15.61
C ALA A 40 15.35 -13.64 -14.13
N VAL A 41 15.40 -14.93 -13.75
CA VAL A 41 15.40 -15.36 -12.35
C VAL A 41 16.48 -16.42 -12.17
N GLU A 42 17.26 -16.30 -11.09
CA GLU A 42 18.23 -17.30 -10.66
C GLU A 42 17.88 -17.76 -9.25
N VAL A 43 18.02 -19.06 -9.01
CA VAL A 43 17.75 -19.68 -7.72
C VAL A 43 18.95 -20.52 -7.31
N THR A 44 19.53 -20.20 -6.16
CA THR A 44 20.53 -21.04 -5.49
C THR A 44 19.89 -21.66 -4.27
N VAL A 45 19.89 -22.99 -4.16
CA VAL A 45 19.29 -23.69 -3.02
C VAL A 45 20.37 -24.19 -2.06
N TYR A 46 20.22 -23.90 -0.78
CA TYR A 46 21.09 -24.37 0.29
C TYR A 46 20.45 -25.55 1.04
N ASN A 47 21.26 -26.34 1.73
CA ASN A 47 20.80 -27.54 2.45
C ASN A 47 20.05 -27.23 3.77
N THR A 48 19.84 -25.96 4.11
CA THR A 48 19.21 -25.49 5.35
C THR A 48 17.81 -24.91 5.12
N SER A 49 17.06 -25.47 4.16
CA SER A 49 15.73 -24.97 3.76
C SER A 49 15.71 -23.50 3.33
N LEU A 50 16.82 -23.03 2.75
CA LEU A 50 17.05 -21.65 2.36
C LEU A 50 17.37 -21.57 0.87
N GLY A 51 16.79 -20.60 0.17
CA GLY A 51 17.14 -20.25 -1.20
C GLY A 51 17.60 -18.81 -1.31
N LEU A 52 18.63 -18.55 -2.13
CA LEU A 52 18.95 -17.21 -2.60
C LEU A 52 18.28 -17.02 -3.97
N ILE A 53 17.42 -16.02 -4.06
CA ILE A 53 16.80 -15.59 -5.31
C ILE A 53 17.54 -14.36 -5.83
N LYS A 54 17.79 -14.31 -7.14
CA LYS A 54 18.08 -13.07 -7.86
C LYS A 54 17.02 -12.89 -8.95
N ASP A 55 16.16 -11.92 -8.75
CA ASP A 55 15.11 -11.53 -9.70
C ASP A 55 15.57 -10.28 -10.46
N THR A 56 15.72 -10.40 -11.78
CA THR A 56 16.08 -9.27 -12.62
C THR A 56 14.89 -8.81 -13.43
N ARG A 57 14.55 -7.52 -13.31
CA ARG A 57 13.43 -6.91 -14.01
C ARG A 57 13.83 -5.69 -14.81
N LYS A 58 13.13 -5.43 -15.92
CA LYS A 58 13.26 -4.20 -16.69
C LYS A 58 12.20 -3.21 -16.24
N VAL A 59 12.61 -2.16 -15.53
CA VAL A 59 11.72 -1.15 -14.93
C VAL A 59 12.00 0.23 -15.48
N THR A 60 10.95 1.00 -15.79
CA THR A 60 11.07 2.41 -16.16
C THR A 60 10.60 3.25 -14.98
N LEU A 61 11.51 4.05 -14.43
CA LEU A 61 11.24 4.89 -13.27
C LEU A 61 11.28 6.37 -13.68
N PRO A 62 10.36 7.21 -13.19
CA PRO A 62 10.51 8.65 -13.24
C PRO A 62 11.86 9.12 -12.69
N VAL A 63 12.36 10.23 -13.20
CA VAL A 63 13.57 10.90 -12.67
C VAL A 63 13.21 11.66 -11.39
N GLY A 64 14.10 11.64 -10.41
CA GLY A 64 13.93 12.17 -9.07
C GLY A 64 13.45 11.10 -8.09
N GLU A 65 12.86 11.57 -6.98
CA GLU A 65 12.35 10.70 -5.94
C GLU A 65 11.00 10.05 -6.33
N GLY A 66 10.84 8.78 -5.98
CA GLY A 66 9.60 8.04 -6.20
C GLY A 66 9.50 6.79 -5.34
N GLU A 67 8.33 6.17 -5.34
CA GLU A 67 8.09 4.88 -4.70
C GLU A 67 8.07 3.77 -5.76
N LEU A 68 8.76 2.66 -5.51
CA LEU A 68 8.69 1.44 -6.31
C LEU A 68 8.12 0.31 -5.46
N ARG A 69 6.98 -0.24 -5.89
CA ARG A 69 6.41 -1.48 -5.33
C ARG A 69 6.84 -2.67 -6.17
N PHE A 70 7.67 -3.53 -5.59
CA PHE A 70 8.21 -4.71 -6.26
C PHE A 70 7.35 -5.93 -5.92
N MET A 71 6.35 -6.19 -6.75
CA MET A 71 5.32 -7.21 -6.52
C MET A 71 5.79 -8.59 -6.97
N ASP A 72 5.02 -9.64 -6.68
CA ASP A 72 5.26 -11.00 -7.18
C ASP A 72 6.59 -11.63 -6.73
N VAL A 73 7.04 -11.33 -5.51
CA VAL A 73 8.21 -12.01 -4.91
C VAL A 73 7.83 -13.34 -4.27
N ALA A 74 8.82 -14.10 -3.83
CA ALA A 74 8.60 -15.35 -3.11
C ALA A 74 7.75 -15.13 -1.84
N SER A 75 6.82 -16.04 -1.56
CA SER A 75 5.90 -15.94 -0.41
C SER A 75 6.60 -16.00 0.95
N HIS A 76 7.74 -16.68 1.02
CA HIS A 76 8.58 -16.81 2.23
C HIS A 76 9.84 -15.95 2.15
N ILE A 77 9.78 -14.82 1.44
CA ILE A 77 10.86 -13.84 1.38
C ILE A 77 11.26 -13.38 2.78
N MET A 78 12.56 -13.28 3.03
CA MET A 78 13.14 -12.71 4.24
C MET A 78 13.42 -11.22 4.01
N PRO A 79 12.59 -10.28 4.48
CA PRO A 79 12.61 -8.89 4.02
C PRO A 79 13.90 -8.14 4.40
N VAL A 80 14.50 -8.51 5.53
CA VAL A 80 15.76 -7.94 6.02
C VAL A 80 16.98 -8.30 5.15
N THR A 81 16.82 -9.23 4.21
CA THR A 81 17.89 -9.69 3.30
C THR A 81 17.79 -9.08 1.91
N VAL A 82 16.74 -8.30 1.67
CA VAL A 82 16.43 -7.76 0.35
C VAL A 82 17.43 -6.66 0.00
N HIS A 83 17.99 -6.77 -1.20
CA HIS A 83 18.90 -5.79 -1.77
C HIS A 83 18.56 -5.54 -3.24
N ALA A 84 18.42 -4.28 -3.64
CA ALA A 84 18.11 -3.87 -5.00
C ALA A 84 19.22 -3.01 -5.60
N LYS A 85 19.60 -3.28 -6.85
CA LYS A 85 20.57 -2.48 -7.60
C LYS A 85 20.25 -2.46 -9.09
N SER A 86 20.60 -1.37 -9.76
CA SER A 86 20.57 -1.33 -11.23
C SER A 86 21.85 -1.94 -11.80
N LEU A 87 21.72 -2.95 -12.66
CA LEU A 87 22.86 -3.60 -13.34
C LEU A 87 23.43 -2.76 -14.48
N ASN A 88 22.57 -2.02 -15.19
CA ASN A 88 22.97 -1.22 -16.35
C ASN A 88 23.31 0.24 -16.03
N SER A 89 22.84 0.75 -14.88
CA SER A 89 23.11 2.12 -14.41
C SER A 89 23.27 2.17 -12.88
N PRO A 90 24.32 1.56 -12.29
CA PRO A 90 24.45 1.44 -10.83
C PRO A 90 24.50 2.78 -10.06
N GLY A 91 25.04 3.84 -10.67
CA GLY A 91 25.14 5.17 -10.03
C GLY A 91 23.90 6.05 -10.17
N ASP A 92 22.92 5.62 -10.97
CA ASP A 92 21.73 6.41 -11.27
C ASP A 92 20.50 5.99 -10.47
N PHE A 93 20.54 4.86 -9.75
CA PHE A 93 19.44 4.37 -8.91
C PHE A 93 19.93 4.16 -7.48
N THR A 94 19.30 4.85 -6.53
CA THR A 94 19.60 4.73 -5.10
C THR A 94 18.33 4.39 -4.34
N VAL A 95 18.38 3.39 -3.47
CA VAL A 95 17.31 3.14 -2.48
C VAL A 95 17.54 4.05 -1.28
N LEU A 96 16.58 4.92 -1.00
CA LEU A 96 16.59 5.86 0.13
C LEU A 96 15.95 5.24 1.37
N GLU A 97 14.86 4.49 1.17
CA GLU A 97 14.11 3.83 2.24
C GLU A 97 13.60 2.48 1.75
N GLN A 98 13.59 1.49 2.64
CA GLN A 98 13.03 0.16 2.38
C GLN A 98 11.95 -0.16 3.41
N ASN A 99 10.73 -0.29 2.91
CA ASN A 99 9.57 -0.71 3.69
C ASN A 99 9.11 -2.10 3.24
N TYR A 100 8.66 -2.89 4.20
CA TYR A 100 8.02 -4.17 3.95
C TYR A 100 6.79 -4.27 4.84
N GLU A 101 5.63 -4.39 4.21
CA GLU A 101 4.38 -4.58 4.92
C GLU A 101 4.23 -6.07 5.25
N TYR A 102 4.26 -6.40 6.54
CA TYR A 102 4.02 -7.77 7.03
C TYR A 102 2.53 -8.09 7.13
N ASP A 103 1.68 -7.06 7.05
CA ASP A 103 0.23 -7.16 7.22
C ASP A 103 -0.46 -7.53 5.90
N LEU A 104 -0.16 -8.75 5.44
CA LEU A 104 -0.78 -9.35 4.27
C LEU A 104 -2.30 -9.43 4.44
N MET A 105 -3.02 -9.34 3.32
CA MET A 105 -4.47 -9.48 3.28
C MET A 105 -4.95 -10.68 4.11
N ASN A 106 -5.74 -10.38 5.14
CA ASN A 106 -6.46 -11.36 5.95
C ASN A 106 -7.90 -10.89 6.20
N ALA A 107 -8.74 -11.76 6.73
CA ALA A 107 -10.16 -11.47 6.93
C ALA A 107 -10.39 -10.21 7.78
N ASP A 108 -9.62 -10.03 8.85
CA ASP A 108 -9.76 -8.86 9.73
C ASP A 108 -9.36 -7.57 9.02
N LYS A 109 -8.24 -7.56 8.29
CA LYS A 109 -7.80 -6.38 7.53
C LYS A 109 -8.74 -6.01 6.40
N LEU A 110 -9.33 -7.02 5.74
CA LEU A 110 -10.37 -6.78 4.75
C LEU A 110 -11.57 -6.10 5.42
N LEU A 111 -12.08 -6.66 6.52
CA LEU A 111 -13.20 -6.10 7.25
C LEU A 111 -12.91 -4.69 7.78
N ASP A 112 -11.68 -4.40 8.24
CA ASP A 112 -11.26 -3.06 8.66
C ASP A 112 -11.45 -2.01 7.56
N LYS A 113 -11.18 -2.36 6.28
CA LYS A 113 -11.41 -1.46 5.12
C LYS A 113 -12.89 -1.27 4.78
N TYR A 114 -13.76 -2.08 5.37
CA TYR A 114 -15.21 -2.05 5.19
C TYR A 114 -15.96 -1.50 6.40
N VAL A 115 -15.27 -1.07 7.46
CA VAL A 115 -15.90 -0.31 8.54
C VAL A 115 -16.53 0.97 7.98
N GLY A 116 -17.81 1.20 8.31
CA GLY A 116 -18.66 2.25 7.79
C GLY A 116 -19.30 1.96 6.43
N LYS A 117 -19.02 0.81 5.80
CA LYS A 117 -19.52 0.44 4.46
C LYS A 117 -20.55 -0.68 4.52
N LYS A 118 -21.34 -0.79 3.45
CA LYS A 118 -22.28 -1.89 3.24
C LYS A 118 -21.54 -3.17 2.86
N ILE A 119 -21.95 -4.28 3.47
CA ILE A 119 -21.54 -5.64 3.15
C ILE A 119 -22.77 -6.54 3.12
N LYS A 120 -22.64 -7.76 2.59
CA LYS A 120 -23.69 -8.79 2.69
C LYS A 120 -23.32 -9.83 3.74
N ILE A 121 -24.31 -10.40 4.40
CA ILE A 121 -24.15 -11.55 5.28
C ILE A 121 -25.07 -12.67 4.79
N ILE A 122 -24.50 -13.85 4.54
CA ILE A 122 -25.25 -15.02 4.09
C ILE A 122 -25.34 -16.02 5.24
N ASP A 123 -26.51 -16.15 5.84
CA ASP A 123 -26.79 -17.24 6.75
C ASP A 123 -27.31 -18.46 5.96
N TRP A 124 -26.66 -19.61 6.12
CA TRP A 124 -27.00 -20.82 5.36
C TRP A 124 -27.45 -21.93 6.29
N ASN A 125 -28.76 -22.19 6.25
CA ASN A 125 -29.35 -23.34 6.90
C ASN A 125 -29.13 -24.59 6.02
N ARG A 126 -28.09 -25.36 6.32
CA ARG A 126 -27.71 -26.58 5.58
C ARG A 126 -28.77 -27.68 5.63
N PHE A 127 -29.58 -27.75 6.68
CA PHE A 127 -30.60 -28.79 6.83
C PHE A 127 -31.77 -28.61 5.88
N GLN A 128 -32.09 -27.35 5.54
CA GLN A 128 -33.19 -26.99 4.63
C GLN A 128 -32.69 -26.50 3.26
N ASP A 129 -31.37 -26.47 3.07
CA ASP A 129 -30.68 -25.85 1.94
C ASP A 129 -31.20 -24.44 1.59
N ARG A 130 -31.45 -23.63 2.63
CA ARG A 130 -31.92 -22.24 2.47
C ARG A 130 -30.85 -21.24 2.87
N LYS A 131 -30.63 -20.25 1.99
CA LYS A 131 -29.70 -19.13 2.19
C LYS A 131 -30.50 -17.86 2.39
N GLU A 132 -30.32 -17.22 3.54
CA GLU A 132 -30.83 -15.89 3.85
C GLU A 132 -29.69 -14.90 3.63
N VAL A 133 -29.99 -13.80 2.93
CA VAL A 133 -29.00 -12.80 2.55
C VAL A 133 -29.43 -11.46 3.10
N GLU A 134 -28.64 -10.93 4.03
CA GLU A 134 -28.90 -9.66 4.68
C GLU A 134 -27.89 -8.60 4.25
N GLU A 135 -28.36 -7.37 4.02
CA GLU A 135 -27.47 -6.22 3.86
C GLU A 135 -27.19 -5.58 5.22
N ALA A 136 -25.91 -5.38 5.52
CA ALA A 136 -25.46 -4.83 6.78
C ALA A 136 -24.45 -3.70 6.57
N ILE A 137 -24.43 -2.71 7.46
CA ILE A 137 -23.30 -1.78 7.58
C ILE A 137 -22.38 -2.30 8.68
N LEU A 138 -21.12 -2.58 8.35
CA LEU A 138 -20.12 -2.97 9.36
C LEU A 138 -19.73 -1.72 10.15
N LEU A 139 -20.07 -1.63 11.42
CA LEU A 139 -19.77 -0.49 12.28
C LEU A 139 -18.41 -0.60 12.98
N SER A 140 -17.95 -1.83 13.27
CA SER A 140 -16.68 -2.09 13.96
C SER A 140 -16.18 -3.49 13.65
N ASN A 141 -14.85 -3.64 13.63
CA ASN A 141 -14.14 -4.92 13.55
C ASN A 141 -13.03 -5.04 14.62
N ASN A 142 -13.19 -4.37 15.76
CA ASN A 142 -12.22 -4.43 16.86
C ASN A 142 -12.74 -5.31 18.00
N LYS A 143 -12.17 -6.51 18.14
CA LYS A 143 -12.57 -7.54 19.14
C LYS A 143 -14.01 -8.03 18.96
N GLY A 144 -14.37 -8.31 17.71
CA GLY A 144 -15.69 -8.74 17.28
C GLY A 144 -16.32 -7.75 16.31
N GLN A 145 -17.22 -8.25 15.47
CA GLN A 145 -17.89 -7.40 14.49
C GLN A 145 -19.18 -6.81 15.04
N ILE A 146 -19.43 -5.53 14.78
CA ILE A 146 -20.69 -4.87 15.09
C ILE A 146 -21.35 -4.48 13.77
N TYR A 147 -22.62 -4.84 13.59
CA TYR A 147 -23.37 -4.57 12.38
C TYR A 147 -24.56 -3.68 12.67
N LYS A 148 -24.90 -2.81 11.72
CA LYS A 148 -26.24 -2.21 11.62
C LYS A 148 -26.99 -2.92 10.51
N ILE A 149 -28.10 -3.54 10.86
CA ILE A 149 -29.04 -4.18 9.93
C ILE A 149 -30.37 -3.49 10.16
N ASP A 150 -30.93 -2.92 9.10
CA ASP A 150 -32.07 -2.00 9.17
C ASP A 150 -31.86 -0.90 10.23
N ASN A 151 -32.62 -0.94 11.33
CA ASN A 151 -32.57 0.03 12.42
C ASN A 151 -32.05 -0.56 13.74
N GLU A 152 -31.46 -1.76 13.70
CA GLU A 152 -30.98 -2.49 14.86
C GLU A 152 -29.45 -2.66 14.83
N ILE A 153 -28.87 -2.83 16.02
CA ILE A 153 -27.43 -3.02 16.22
C ILE A 153 -27.18 -4.45 16.69
N TYR A 154 -26.40 -5.18 15.91
CA TYR A 154 -26.06 -6.58 16.15
C TYR A 154 -24.61 -6.68 16.63
N LEU A 155 -24.41 -7.33 17.78
CA LEU A 155 -23.09 -7.68 18.32
C LEU A 155 -22.69 -9.05 17.80
N GLY A 156 -22.03 -9.06 16.64
CA GLY A 156 -21.87 -10.24 15.81
C GLY A 156 -23.15 -10.57 15.04
N TYR A 157 -23.03 -11.41 14.01
CA TYR A 157 -24.17 -11.91 13.25
C TYR A 157 -23.75 -13.25 12.60
N PRO A 158 -24.61 -14.29 12.64
CA PRO A 158 -24.31 -15.59 12.04
C PRO A 158 -24.12 -15.49 10.52
N GLY A 159 -23.46 -16.47 9.92
CA GLY A 159 -23.29 -16.52 8.46
C GLY A 159 -21.98 -15.92 7.92
N TYR A 160 -21.83 -16.06 6.61
CA TYR A 160 -20.64 -15.70 5.83
C TYR A 160 -20.66 -14.23 5.43
N LYS A 161 -19.56 -13.52 5.66
CA LYS A 161 -19.42 -12.10 5.33
C LYS A 161 -18.96 -12.01 3.88
N VAL A 162 -19.73 -11.31 3.06
CA VAL A 162 -19.48 -11.17 1.63
C VAL A 162 -19.23 -9.69 1.33
N LEU A 163 -18.00 -9.41 0.94
CA LEU A 163 -17.55 -8.08 0.55
C LEU A 163 -17.76 -7.89 -0.96
N PRO A 164 -18.14 -6.68 -1.42
CA PRO A 164 -18.40 -6.44 -2.84
C PRO A 164 -17.15 -6.52 -3.72
N GLU A 165 -15.99 -6.10 -3.20
CA GLU A 165 -14.71 -6.07 -3.93
C GLU A 165 -13.49 -6.11 -2.99
N ILE A 166 -12.29 -6.28 -3.55
CA ILE A 166 -11.04 -6.11 -2.80
C ILE A 166 -10.65 -4.62 -2.88
N PRO A 167 -10.40 -3.92 -1.76
CA PRO A 167 -9.99 -2.52 -1.78
C PRO A 167 -8.65 -2.32 -2.51
N GLU A 168 -8.55 -1.29 -3.36
CA GLU A 168 -7.37 -1.02 -4.22
C GLU A 168 -6.03 -0.86 -3.48
N ASN A 169 -6.07 -0.53 -2.18
CA ASN A 169 -4.90 -0.26 -1.35
C ASN A 169 -4.51 -1.44 -0.43
N LEU A 170 -5.06 -2.63 -0.66
CA LEU A 170 -4.69 -3.80 0.12
C LEU A 170 -3.57 -4.57 -0.58
N ILE A 171 -2.49 -4.83 0.16
CA ILE A 171 -1.35 -5.59 -0.35
C ILE A 171 -1.69 -7.08 -0.14
N GLU A 172 -2.05 -7.74 -1.23
CA GLU A 172 -2.47 -9.15 -1.21
C GLU A 172 -1.33 -10.12 -0.89
N LYS A 173 -0.09 -9.74 -1.20
CA LYS A 173 1.11 -10.57 -1.10
C LYS A 173 2.35 -9.73 -0.79
N SER A 174 3.34 -10.37 -0.19
CA SER A 174 4.64 -9.77 0.17
C SER A 174 5.15 -8.87 -0.95
N THR A 175 5.36 -7.59 -0.66
CA THR A 175 5.75 -6.59 -1.65
C THR A 175 6.75 -5.63 -1.01
N PRO A 176 8.06 -5.78 -1.25
CA PRO A 176 9.04 -4.77 -0.92
C PRO A 176 8.67 -3.42 -1.57
N MET A 177 8.70 -2.36 -0.77
CA MET A 177 8.43 -0.99 -1.20
C MET A 177 9.68 -0.15 -0.96
N TRP A 178 10.18 0.49 -2.01
CA TRP A 178 11.34 1.36 -1.91
C TRP A 178 10.99 2.80 -2.21
N LEU A 179 11.39 3.71 -1.33
CA LEU A 179 11.64 5.09 -1.74
C LEU A 179 12.97 5.09 -2.46
N TYR A 180 13.00 5.58 -3.70
CA TYR A 180 14.21 5.64 -4.50
C TYR A 180 14.49 7.06 -4.97
N ASP A 181 15.75 7.35 -5.30
CA ASP A 181 16.16 8.47 -6.16
C ASP A 181 16.70 7.90 -7.49
N ASN A 182 16.21 8.45 -8.60
CA ASN A 182 16.62 8.05 -9.94
C ASN A 182 17.13 9.25 -10.76
N LYS A 183 18.32 9.13 -11.34
CA LYS A 183 18.97 10.17 -12.15
C LYS A 183 18.82 9.97 -13.66
N SER A 184 18.28 8.83 -14.09
CA SER A 184 18.23 8.44 -15.50
C SER A 184 16.81 8.31 -16.04
N LYS A 185 16.60 8.75 -17.29
CA LYS A 185 15.35 8.49 -18.02
C LYS A 185 15.32 7.10 -18.69
N LYS A 186 16.44 6.37 -18.67
CA LYS A 186 16.54 5.05 -19.30
C LYS A 186 15.94 3.99 -18.38
N ALA A 187 15.38 2.93 -18.98
CA ALA A 187 14.93 1.78 -18.21
C ALA A 187 16.11 1.12 -17.47
N HIS A 188 15.90 0.76 -16.21
CA HIS A 188 16.87 0.00 -15.42
C HIS A 188 16.65 -1.50 -15.63
N LYS A 189 17.75 -2.24 -15.73
CA LYS A 189 17.80 -3.68 -15.47
C LYS A 189 18.05 -3.83 -13.97
N LEU A 190 16.99 -3.83 -13.19
CA LEU A 190 17.03 -3.87 -11.73
C LEU A 190 17.16 -5.33 -11.28
N GLU A 191 18.25 -5.65 -10.59
CA GLU A 191 18.44 -6.94 -9.90
C GLU A 191 18.04 -6.77 -8.44
N VAL A 192 17.14 -7.63 -7.99
CA VAL A 192 16.71 -7.72 -6.60
C VAL A 192 17.13 -9.09 -6.09
N SER A 193 18.00 -9.11 -5.09
CA SER A 193 18.46 -10.33 -4.44
C SER A 193 17.91 -10.44 -3.03
N TYR A 194 17.45 -11.62 -2.65
CA TYR A 194 16.92 -11.89 -1.31
C TYR A 194 16.98 -13.37 -0.97
N LEU A 195 16.95 -13.66 0.33
CA LEU A 195 16.77 -15.01 0.83
C LEU A 195 15.27 -15.33 0.97
N THR A 196 14.94 -16.60 0.76
CA THR A 196 13.62 -17.16 1.00
C THR A 196 13.76 -18.47 1.77
N GLU A 197 12.83 -18.73 2.66
CA GLU A 197 12.75 -19.99 3.39
C GLU A 197 11.94 -21.03 2.60
N ASN A 198 11.85 -22.24 3.14
CA ASN A 198 11.05 -23.36 2.62
C ASN A 198 11.46 -23.89 1.23
N ILE A 199 12.76 -23.79 0.88
CA ILE A 199 13.31 -24.46 -0.31
C ILE A 199 14.37 -25.47 0.10
N THR A 200 14.13 -26.75 -0.19
CA THR A 200 15.04 -27.86 0.12
C THR A 200 15.43 -28.59 -1.17
N TRP A 201 16.61 -29.17 -1.21
CA TRP A 201 17.07 -30.01 -2.32
C TRP A 201 17.83 -31.22 -1.79
N LYS A 202 17.94 -32.26 -2.60
CA LYS A 202 18.72 -33.46 -2.33
C LYS A 202 19.29 -33.98 -3.65
N ALA A 203 20.57 -34.32 -3.67
CA ALA A 203 21.18 -35.12 -4.74
C ALA A 203 21.68 -36.44 -4.14
N ASP A 204 21.53 -37.52 -4.92
CA ASP A 204 21.94 -38.88 -4.61
C ASP A 204 23.36 -39.21 -5.13
#